data_AF-A0A5C7QBK1-F1
#
_entry.id   AF-A0A5C7QBK1-F1
#
_cell.length_a   1.000
_cell.length_b   1.000
_cell.length_c   1.000
_cell.angle_alpha   90.00
_cell.angle_beta   90.00
_cell.angle_gamma   90.00
#
_symmetry.space_group_name_H-M   'P 1'
#
loop_
_entity.id
_entity.type
_entity.pdbx_description
1 polymer ?
#
loop_
_entity_poly.entity_id
_entity_poly.type
_entity_poly.pdbx_seq_one_letter_code
_entity_poly.pdbx_strand_id
1 'polypeptide(L)'
;MCVETGLSVTAASLSLPDSAALAALRAWHEGLASKDAVTRYLGESRVAGQSSRGVIGAIRRDIAAFARSRHRDDLAKSFTGPARKGPAAARDMAAAIEQLRTATVPVPLIGDGVDHWLEPRIVAVLRKAGIKTLADLTLRVPRRKRWWVGIDGLGVAGARRIEGFFAAHEDLT
;
A
#
# COMPACT_ATOMS: atom_id res chain seq x y z
N MET A 1 20.09 10.99 25.54
CA MET A 1 19.42 9.97 24.73
C MET A 1 18.12 10.59 24.27
N CYS A 2 18.14 11.24 23.10
CA CYS A 2 17.03 12.03 22.58
C CYS A 2 16.66 11.42 21.24
N VAL A 3 15.47 10.85 21.14
CA VAL A 3 14.85 10.50 19.86
C VAL A 3 13.62 11.36 19.72
N GLU A 4 13.82 12.41 18.93
CA GLU A 4 12.83 13.32 18.41
C GLU A 4 12.15 12.61 17.23
N THR A 5 10.87 12.27 17.37
CA THR A 5 10.08 11.72 16.25
C THR A 5 8.91 12.65 15.98
N GLY A 6 9.17 13.68 15.18
CA GLY A 6 8.13 14.47 14.55
C GLY A 6 7.39 13.61 13.51
N LEU A 7 6.14 13.24 13.79
CA LEU A 7 5.29 12.55 12.82
C LEU A 7 4.74 13.57 11.81
N SER A 8 5.51 13.79 10.75
CA SER A 8 5.06 14.49 9.55
C SER A 8 4.08 13.59 8.80
N VAL A 9 2.79 13.90 8.88
CA VAL A 9 1.75 13.31 8.01
C VAL A 9 1.87 13.96 6.63
N THR A 10 2.94 13.70 5.88
CA THR A 10 2.98 13.92 4.41
C THR A 10 4.12 13.14 3.74
N ALA A 11 3.88 11.87 3.47
CA ALA A 11 4.35 11.09 2.31
C ALA A 11 3.76 9.69 2.50
N ALA A 12 3.35 9.02 1.44
CA ALA A 12 2.86 7.64 1.49
C ALA A 12 4.00 6.69 1.91
N SER A 13 4.35 6.66 3.19
CA SER A 13 5.16 5.60 3.76
C SER A 13 4.32 4.33 3.70
N LEU A 14 4.77 3.36 2.90
CA LEU A 14 4.21 2.01 2.77
C LEU A 14 4.47 1.19 4.04
N SER A 15 4.22 1.79 5.21
CA SER A 15 4.37 1.21 6.54
C SER A 15 2.99 1.00 7.18
N LEU A 16 2.90 0.00 8.05
CA LEU A 16 1.69 -0.23 8.84
C LEU A 16 1.48 0.96 9.78
N PRO A 17 0.24 1.43 10.01
CA PRO A 17 -0.03 2.45 11.02
C PRO A 17 0.49 2.05 12.40
N ASP A 18 0.83 3.04 13.21
CA ASP A 18 1.34 2.82 14.56
C ASP A 18 0.31 2.16 15.49
N SER A 19 0.79 1.72 16.66
CA SER A 19 -0.04 1.02 17.65
C SER A 19 -1.23 1.85 18.15
N ALA A 20 -1.08 3.18 18.25
CA ALA A 20 -2.13 4.10 18.69
C ALA A 20 -3.25 4.21 17.64
N ALA A 21 -2.90 4.32 16.36
CA ALA A 21 -3.82 4.32 15.24
C ALA A 21 -4.58 2.99 15.12
N LEU A 22 -3.88 1.87 15.31
CA LEU A 22 -4.50 0.55 15.34
C LEU A 22 -5.46 0.37 16.52
N ALA A 23 -5.10 0.88 17.71
CA ALA A 23 -5.97 0.86 18.90
C ALA A 23 -7.23 1.72 18.70
N ALA A 24 -7.10 2.90 18.10
CA ALA A 24 -8.23 3.76 17.74
C ALA A 24 -9.18 3.06 16.75
N LEU A 25 -8.63 2.43 15.72
CA LEU A 25 -9.42 1.69 14.73
C LEU A 25 -10.13 0.49 15.35
N ARG A 26 -9.46 -0.23 16.26
CA ARG A 26 -10.06 -1.34 17.02
C ARG A 26 -11.26 -0.88 17.82
N ALA A 27 -11.10 0.13 18.66
CA ALA A 27 -12.16 0.64 19.50
C ALA A 27 -13.37 1.12 18.67
N TRP A 28 -13.10 1.75 17.51
CA TRP A 28 -14.15 2.14 16.57
C TRP A 28 -14.90 0.93 15.96
N HIS A 29 -14.19 -0.15 15.63
CA HIS A 29 -14.82 -1.40 15.21
C HIS A 29 -15.61 -2.07 16.34
N GLU A 30 -15.17 -1.98 17.60
CA GLU A 30 -15.90 -2.52 18.77
C GLU A 30 -17.24 -1.81 19.00
N GLY A 31 -17.36 -0.57 18.53
CA GLY A 31 -18.62 0.18 18.56
C GLY A 31 -18.48 1.63 18.98
N LEU A 32 -17.30 2.06 19.46
CA LEU A 32 -17.10 3.45 19.88
C LEU A 32 -17.37 4.43 18.72
N ALA A 33 -17.84 5.62 19.09
CA ALA A 33 -17.92 6.71 18.14
C ALA A 33 -16.51 7.12 17.69
N SER A 34 -16.38 7.57 16.44
CA SER A 34 -15.08 7.98 15.90
C SER A 34 -14.40 9.07 16.72
N LYS A 35 -15.20 9.99 17.30
CA LYS A 35 -14.69 11.05 18.18
C LYS A 35 -14.03 10.46 19.43
N ASP A 36 -14.69 9.52 20.09
CA ASP A 36 -14.21 8.96 21.36
C ASP A 36 -12.99 8.07 21.15
N ALA A 37 -12.99 7.26 20.09
CA ALA A 37 -11.83 6.44 19.73
C ALA A 37 -10.60 7.31 19.40
N VAL A 38 -10.75 8.35 18.58
CA VAL A 38 -9.64 9.25 18.23
C VAL A 38 -9.17 10.03 19.46
N THR A 39 -10.08 10.54 20.29
CA THR A 39 -9.70 11.30 21.49
C THR A 39 -8.94 10.43 22.49
N ARG A 40 -9.41 9.20 22.70
CA ARG A 40 -8.84 8.27 23.68
C ARG A 40 -7.46 7.75 23.30
N TYR A 41 -7.21 7.53 22.01
CA TYR A 41 -6.00 6.84 21.55
C TYR A 41 -5.05 7.73 20.74
N LEU A 42 -5.52 8.83 20.14
CA LEU A 42 -4.73 9.73 19.29
C LEU A 42 -4.72 11.18 19.81
N GLY A 43 -5.22 11.44 21.03
CA GLY A 43 -5.53 12.77 21.56
C GLY A 43 -4.46 13.84 21.32
N GLU A 44 -3.19 13.53 21.61
CA GLU A 44 -2.07 14.48 21.44
C GLU A 44 -1.43 14.44 20.04
N SER A 45 -1.59 13.33 19.31
CA SER A 45 -1.00 13.11 17.97
C SER A 45 -1.89 13.58 16.81
N ARG A 46 -3.06 14.18 17.11
CA ARG A 46 -4.04 14.58 16.09
C ARG A 46 -3.58 15.84 15.37
N VAL A 47 -3.46 15.75 14.04
CA VAL A 47 -3.29 16.93 13.18
C VAL A 47 -4.50 17.86 13.32
N ALA A 48 -4.25 19.12 13.71
CA ALA A 48 -5.28 20.14 13.89
C ALA A 48 -6.11 20.30 12.59
N GLY A 49 -7.44 20.31 12.71
CA GLY A 49 -8.37 20.50 11.59
C GLY A 49 -8.95 19.24 10.94
N GLN A 50 -8.44 18.03 11.23
CA GLN A 50 -9.02 16.80 10.68
C GLN A 50 -10.23 16.30 11.49
N SER A 51 -11.36 15.98 10.84
CA SER A 51 -12.51 15.37 11.53
C SER A 51 -12.17 13.96 12.03
N SER A 52 -12.68 13.55 13.20
CA SER A 52 -12.38 12.22 13.76
C SER A 52 -12.84 11.07 12.84
N ARG A 53 -13.92 11.27 12.07
CA ARG A 53 -14.35 10.32 11.03
C ARG A 53 -13.34 10.27 9.87
N GLY A 54 -12.80 11.43 9.48
CA GLY A 54 -11.75 11.53 8.47
C GLY A 54 -10.46 10.83 8.89
N VAL A 55 -10.05 10.95 10.16
CA VAL A 55 -8.89 10.25 10.72
C VAL A 55 -9.06 8.73 10.64
N ILE A 56 -10.19 8.19 11.10
CA ILE A 56 -10.48 6.75 10.98
C ILE A 56 -10.49 6.31 9.50
N GLY A 57 -11.06 7.12 8.61
CA GLY A 57 -11.03 6.86 7.18
C GLY A 57 -9.62 6.85 6.58
N ALA A 58 -8.72 7.71 7.06
CA ALA A 58 -7.32 7.76 6.64
C ALA A 58 -6.57 6.49 7.08
N ILE A 59 -6.66 6.11 8.35
CA ILE A 59 -6.03 4.89 8.88
C ILE A 59 -6.46 3.66 8.07
N ARG A 60 -7.75 3.54 7.73
CA ARG A 60 -8.26 2.44 6.90
C ARG A 60 -7.67 2.44 5.48
N ARG A 61 -7.48 3.61 4.86
CA ARG A 61 -6.87 3.72 3.54
C ARG A 61 -5.39 3.37 3.59
N ASP A 62 -4.67 3.77 4.63
CA ASP A 62 -3.25 3.48 4.80
C ASP A 62 -3.03 1.97 4.94
N ILE A 63 -3.86 1.28 5.74
CA ILE A 63 -3.84 -0.19 5.85
C ILE A 63 -4.15 -0.83 4.49
N ALA A 64 -5.14 -0.33 3.75
CA ALA A 64 -5.47 -0.87 2.44
C ALA A 64 -4.34 -0.67 1.41
N ALA A 65 -3.61 0.45 1.47
CA ALA A 65 -2.44 0.68 0.63
C ALA A 65 -1.30 -0.29 0.99
N PHE A 66 -1.03 -0.48 2.28
CA PHE A 66 -0.05 -1.43 2.79
C PHE A 66 -0.38 -2.90 2.46
N ALA A 67 -1.67 -3.25 2.46
CA ALA A 67 -2.14 -4.57 2.05
C ALA A 67 -1.91 -4.81 0.55
N ARG A 68 -2.19 -3.81 -0.30
CA ARG A 68 -1.91 -3.88 -1.74
C ARG A 68 -0.43 -4.00 -2.05
N SER A 69 0.43 -3.31 -1.28
CA SER A 69 1.88 -3.45 -1.45
C SER A 69 2.41 -4.83 -1.07
N ARG A 70 1.60 -5.68 -0.42
CA ARG A 70 1.89 -7.10 -0.12
C ARG A 70 1.12 -8.07 -1.02
N HIS A 71 0.52 -7.61 -2.11
CA HIS A 71 -0.41 -8.38 -2.96
C HIS A 71 -1.56 -9.05 -2.20
N ARG A 72 -1.99 -8.47 -1.06
CA ARG A 72 -3.16 -8.91 -0.30
C ARG A 72 -4.36 -8.02 -0.61
N ASP A 73 -4.79 -8.04 -1.88
CA ASP A 73 -5.99 -7.32 -2.34
C ASP A 73 -7.27 -7.80 -1.65
N ASP A 74 -7.30 -9.07 -1.24
CA ASP A 74 -8.34 -9.65 -0.39
C ASP A 74 -8.49 -8.87 0.93
N LEU A 75 -7.37 -8.62 1.62
CA LEU A 75 -7.34 -7.87 2.87
C LEU A 75 -7.60 -6.38 2.61
N ALA A 76 -7.05 -5.81 1.54
CA ALA A 76 -7.27 -4.41 1.19
C ALA A 76 -8.77 -4.06 1.01
N LYS A 77 -9.53 -4.96 0.37
CA LYS A 77 -10.99 -4.80 0.15
C LYS A 77 -11.77 -4.70 1.47
N SER A 78 -11.35 -5.42 2.51
CA SER A 78 -11.99 -5.37 3.83
C SER A 78 -11.92 -3.97 4.48
N PHE A 79 -10.87 -3.20 4.15
CA PHE A 79 -10.64 -1.87 4.70
C PHE A 79 -11.24 -0.72 3.87
N THR A 80 -11.61 -0.94 2.60
CA THR A 80 -12.18 0.12 1.74
C THR A 80 -13.71 0.20 1.72
N GLY A 81 -14.43 -0.84 2.15
CA GLY A 81 -15.89 -0.91 2.09
C GLY A 81 -16.64 -0.31 3.30
N PRO A 82 -17.97 -0.48 3.39
CA PRO A 82 -18.72 -0.25 4.61
C PRO A 82 -18.17 -1.11 5.75
N ALA A 83 -17.90 -0.51 6.91
CA ALA A 83 -17.34 -1.24 8.03
C ALA A 83 -18.45 -1.86 8.88
N ARG A 84 -18.32 -3.17 9.15
CA ARG A 84 -19.09 -3.81 10.22
C ARG A 84 -18.60 -3.29 11.59
N LYS A 85 -19.53 -3.17 12.52
CA LYS A 85 -19.26 -2.82 13.92
C LYS A 85 -19.61 -3.99 14.84
N GLY A 86 -19.01 -3.99 16.02
CA GLY A 86 -19.16 -4.97 17.08
C GLY A 86 -17.87 -5.75 17.34
N PRO A 87 -17.83 -6.53 18.44
CA PRO A 87 -16.64 -7.27 18.86
C PRO A 87 -16.10 -8.25 17.80
N ALA A 88 -16.98 -8.84 16.99
CA ALA A 88 -16.58 -9.71 15.88
C ALA A 88 -15.78 -8.94 14.81
N ALA A 89 -16.25 -7.75 14.41
CA ALA A 89 -15.54 -6.93 13.44
C ALA A 89 -14.17 -6.47 13.94
N ALA A 90 -14.05 -6.17 15.24
CA ALA A 90 -12.78 -5.82 15.85
C ALA A 90 -11.77 -6.99 15.87
N ARG A 91 -12.25 -8.22 16.12
CA ARG A 91 -11.42 -9.43 16.02
C ARG A 91 -10.99 -9.72 14.59
N ASP A 92 -11.92 -9.65 13.64
CA ASP A 92 -11.63 -9.83 12.20
C ASP A 92 -10.56 -8.83 11.73
N MET A 93 -10.68 -7.57 12.16
CA MET A 93 -9.69 -6.53 11.88
C MET A 93 -8.33 -6.87 12.50
N ALA A 94 -8.28 -7.25 13.78
CA ALA A 94 -7.02 -7.60 14.44
C ALA A 94 -6.34 -8.81 13.77
N ALA A 95 -7.12 -9.82 13.36
CA ALA A 95 -6.60 -10.97 12.61
C ALA A 95 -6.07 -10.58 11.23
N ALA A 96 -6.75 -9.66 10.51
CA ALA A 96 -6.27 -9.13 9.24
C ALA A 96 -4.94 -8.36 9.39
N ILE A 97 -4.81 -7.56 10.45
CA ILE A 97 -3.55 -6.85 10.75
C ILE A 97 -2.41 -7.83 11.07
N GLU A 98 -2.70 -8.90 11.82
CA GLU A 98 -1.68 -9.92 12.12
C GLU A 98 -1.25 -10.69 10.87
N GLN A 99 -2.20 -10.99 9.97
CA GLN A 99 -1.87 -11.55 8.64
C GLN A 99 -1.01 -10.59 7.83
N LEU A 100 -1.26 -9.28 7.88
CA LEU A 100 -0.43 -8.28 7.18
C LEU A 100 0.97 -8.15 7.80
N ARG A 101 1.10 -8.35 9.11
CA ARG A 101 2.39 -8.30 9.82
C ARG A 101 3.26 -9.51 9.49
N THR A 102 2.65 -10.68 9.38
CA THR A 102 3.34 -11.95 9.08
C THR A 102 3.41 -12.27 7.59
N ALA A 103 2.62 -11.59 6.74
CA ALA A 103 2.72 -11.71 5.30
C ALA A 103 4.13 -11.32 4.83
N THR A 104 4.84 -12.31 4.33
CA THR A 104 6.11 -12.13 3.64
C THR A 104 5.94 -11.07 2.57
N VAL A 105 6.87 -10.11 2.52
CA VAL A 105 6.94 -9.18 1.38
C VAL A 105 7.12 -10.07 0.15
N PRO A 106 6.16 -10.10 -0.78
CA PRO A 106 6.31 -10.92 -1.97
C PRO A 106 7.60 -10.46 -2.66
N VAL A 107 8.42 -11.41 -3.08
CA VAL A 107 9.63 -11.14 -3.86
C VAL A 107 9.24 -11.35 -5.31
N PRO A 108 9.44 -10.37 -6.20
CA PRO A 108 9.13 -10.54 -7.60
C PRO A 108 10.01 -11.64 -8.19
N LEU A 109 9.37 -12.60 -8.86
CA LEU A 109 10.07 -13.63 -9.61
C LEU A 109 10.07 -13.25 -11.10
N ILE A 110 11.14 -13.61 -11.80
CA ILE A 110 11.31 -13.31 -13.23
C ILE A 110 10.11 -13.81 -14.07
N GLY A 111 9.50 -14.93 -13.68
CA GLY A 111 8.32 -15.49 -14.36
C GLY A 111 6.99 -14.79 -14.05
N ASP A 112 6.95 -13.85 -13.10
CA ASP A 112 5.70 -13.22 -12.69
C ASP A 112 5.10 -12.33 -13.78
N GLY A 113 3.77 -12.30 -13.82
CA GLY A 113 3.03 -11.37 -14.65
C GLY A 113 3.29 -9.92 -14.23
N VAL A 114 3.48 -9.03 -15.21
CA VAL A 114 3.66 -7.59 -14.94
C VAL A 114 2.46 -6.97 -14.21
N ASP A 115 1.28 -7.58 -14.32
CA ASP A 115 0.04 -7.17 -13.65
C ASP A 115 0.02 -7.35 -12.14
N HIS A 116 0.88 -8.21 -11.60
CA HIS A 116 1.01 -8.35 -10.16
C HIS A 116 1.78 -7.17 -9.58
N TRP A 117 2.76 -6.64 -10.33
CA TRP A 117 3.78 -5.72 -9.79
C TRP A 117 3.65 -4.27 -10.25
N LEU A 118 3.04 -4.04 -11.41
CA LEU A 118 2.94 -2.70 -12.02
C LEU A 118 1.50 -2.18 -12.04
N GLU A 119 1.37 -0.86 -12.13
CA GLU A 119 0.05 -0.22 -12.14
C GLU A 119 -0.78 -0.62 -13.38
N PRO A 120 -2.11 -0.75 -13.26
CA PRO A 120 -2.98 -1.23 -14.35
C PRO A 120 -2.81 -0.46 -15.67
N ARG A 121 -2.57 0.85 -15.59
CA ARG A 121 -2.34 1.70 -16.77
C ARG A 121 -1.06 1.33 -17.51
N ILE A 122 0.02 1.09 -16.77
CA ILE A 122 1.32 0.67 -17.33
C ILE A 122 1.20 -0.75 -17.87
N VAL A 123 0.55 -1.65 -17.13
CA VAL A 123 0.29 -3.04 -17.53
C VAL A 123 -0.47 -3.12 -18.85
N ALA A 124 -1.52 -2.31 -19.04
CA ALA A 124 -2.30 -2.31 -20.27
C ALA A 124 -1.44 -1.96 -21.49
N VAL A 125 -0.55 -0.97 -21.34
CA VAL A 125 0.40 -0.55 -22.38
C VAL A 125 1.45 -1.63 -22.64
N LEU A 126 2.02 -2.22 -21.59
CA LEU A 126 3.01 -3.30 -21.71
C LEU A 126 2.41 -4.53 -22.40
N ARG A 127 1.20 -4.94 -22.02
CA ARG A 127 0.49 -6.06 -22.64
C ARG A 127 0.19 -5.80 -24.12
N LYS A 128 -0.19 -4.58 -24.48
CA LYS A 128 -0.37 -4.18 -25.90
C LYS A 128 0.92 -4.30 -26.71
N ALA A 129 2.07 -4.06 -26.07
CA ALA A 129 3.39 -4.25 -26.66
C ALA A 129 3.93 -5.69 -26.58
N GLY A 130 3.12 -6.65 -26.15
CA GLY A 130 3.47 -8.07 -26.05
C GLY A 130 4.27 -8.46 -24.80
N ILE A 131 4.50 -7.53 -23.87
CA ILE A 131 5.25 -7.77 -22.63
C ILE A 131 4.25 -8.23 -21.57
N LYS A 132 4.35 -9.49 -21.15
CA LYS A 132 3.42 -10.10 -20.19
C LYS A 132 4.09 -10.40 -18.86
N THR A 133 5.39 -10.64 -18.86
CA THR A 133 6.15 -11.06 -17.67
C THR A 133 7.26 -10.08 -17.31
N LEU A 134 7.74 -10.14 -16.06
CA LEU A 134 8.93 -9.41 -15.64
C LEU A 134 10.15 -9.84 -16.46
N ALA A 135 10.26 -11.10 -16.89
CA ALA A 135 11.29 -11.60 -17.81
C ALA A 135 11.33 -10.86 -19.15
N ASP A 136 10.17 -10.67 -19.78
CA ASP A 136 10.07 -9.94 -21.05
C ASP A 136 10.58 -8.50 -20.89
N LEU A 137 10.37 -7.92 -19.70
CA LEU A 137 10.76 -6.57 -19.35
C LEU A 137 12.26 -6.48 -19.05
N THR A 138 12.83 -7.41 -18.27
CA THR A 138 14.27 -7.48 -17.96
C THR A 138 15.12 -7.78 -19.19
N LEU A 139 14.59 -8.45 -20.21
CA LEU A 139 15.32 -8.62 -21.48
C LEU A 139 15.48 -7.30 -22.26
N ARG A 140 14.62 -6.31 -22.00
CA ARG A 140 14.46 -5.08 -22.79
C ARG A 140 15.03 -3.84 -22.09
N VAL A 141 14.86 -3.74 -20.76
CA VAL A 141 15.30 -2.60 -19.93
C VAL A 141 16.83 -2.40 -19.95
N PRO A 142 17.68 -3.41 -19.71
CA PRO A 142 19.14 -3.23 -19.62
C PRO A 142 19.79 -2.96 -20.99
N ARG A 143 19.17 -3.41 -22.09
CA ARG A 143 19.81 -3.43 -23.42
C ARG A 143 19.71 -2.13 -24.20
N ARG A 144 18.86 -1.17 -23.81
CA ARG A 144 18.59 0.04 -24.60
C ARG A 144 18.47 1.28 -23.71
N LYS A 145 19.36 2.27 -23.89
CA LYS A 145 19.13 3.64 -23.42
C LYS A 145 17.86 4.14 -24.12
N ARG A 146 16.73 4.25 -23.40
CA ARG A 146 15.37 4.53 -23.93
C ARG A 146 14.60 3.34 -24.53
N TRP A 147 14.64 2.18 -23.88
CA TRP A 147 13.89 0.97 -24.26
C TRP A 147 12.38 1.17 -24.48
N TRP A 148 11.78 2.21 -23.89
CA TRP A 148 10.35 2.54 -23.98
C TRP A 148 9.93 3.28 -25.26
N VAL A 149 10.85 3.82 -26.07
CA VAL A 149 10.53 4.69 -27.23
C VAL A 149 9.70 3.99 -28.31
N GLY A 150 9.70 2.64 -28.35
CA GLY A 150 8.86 1.85 -29.26
C GLY A 150 7.55 1.32 -28.67
N ILE A 151 7.20 1.72 -27.44
CA ILE A 151 6.00 1.26 -26.74
C ILE A 151 4.95 2.37 -26.76
N ASP A 152 3.96 2.22 -27.62
CA ASP A 152 2.85 3.16 -27.77
C ASP A 152 2.09 3.34 -26.43
N GLY A 153 2.12 4.56 -25.88
CA GLY A 153 1.51 4.91 -24.60
C GLY A 153 2.43 4.83 -23.38
N LEU A 154 3.70 4.41 -23.53
CA LEU A 154 4.68 4.39 -22.43
C LEU A 154 5.64 5.58 -22.54
N GLY A 155 5.35 6.64 -21.78
CA GLY A 155 6.21 7.82 -21.70
C GLY A 155 7.40 7.65 -20.73
N VAL A 156 8.29 8.65 -20.71
CA VAL A 156 9.48 8.71 -19.83
C VAL A 156 9.11 8.52 -18.36
N ALA A 157 7.98 9.07 -17.90
CA ALA A 157 7.54 8.93 -16.52
C ALA A 157 7.18 7.47 -16.15
N GLY A 158 6.50 6.74 -17.05
CA GLY A 158 6.19 5.33 -16.86
C GLY A 158 7.44 4.46 -16.89
N ALA A 159 8.37 4.77 -17.81
CA ALA A 159 9.66 4.09 -17.88
C ALA A 159 10.49 4.28 -16.60
N ARG A 160 10.59 5.52 -16.07
CA ARG A 160 11.27 5.79 -14.80
C ARG A 160 10.65 5.07 -13.62
N ARG A 161 9.32 4.90 -13.60
CA ARG A 161 8.62 4.14 -12.56
C ARG A 161 9.00 2.65 -12.61
N ILE A 162 9.12 2.07 -13.80
CA ILE A 162 9.58 0.70 -14.01
C ILE A 162 11.06 0.55 -13.63
N GLU A 163 11.91 1.50 -14.02
CA GLU A 163 13.33 1.50 -13.65
C GLU A 163 13.52 1.60 -12.13
N GLY A 164 12.75 2.46 -11.46
CA GLY A 164 12.72 2.55 -10.00
C GLY A 164 12.25 1.26 -9.33
N PHE A 165 11.30 0.54 -9.94
CA PHE A 165 10.88 -0.78 -9.46
C PHE A 165 12.03 -1.80 -9.53
N PHE A 166 12.76 -1.87 -10.65
CA PHE A 166 13.92 -2.77 -10.76
C PHE A 166 15.07 -2.36 -9.85
N ALA A 167 15.33 -1.07 -9.68
CA ALA A 167 16.34 -0.59 -8.73
C ALA A 167 16.01 -0.94 -7.27
N ALA A 168 14.72 -1.07 -6.93
CA ALA A 168 14.28 -1.54 -5.62
C ALA A 168 14.34 -3.07 -5.45
N HIS A 169 14.54 -3.82 -6.54
CA HIS A 169 14.57 -5.28 -6.58
C HIS A 169 15.76 -5.75 -7.43
N GLU A 170 16.97 -5.53 -6.93
CA GLU A 170 18.22 -5.86 -7.63
C GLU A 170 18.30 -7.35 -8.01
N ASP A 171 17.64 -8.23 -7.27
CA ASP A 171 17.56 -9.68 -7.51
C ASP A 171 16.90 -10.06 -8.86
N LEU A 172 16.21 -9.12 -9.52
CA LEU A 172 15.58 -9.33 -10.83
C LEU A 172 16.51 -9.09 -12.03
N THR A 173 17.73 -8.59 -11.82
CA THR A 173 18.68 -8.18 -12.87
C THR A 173 20.00 -8.94 -12.79
#